data_AF-A0A842PBJ7-F1
#
_entry.id   AF-A0A842PBJ7-F1
#
_cell.length_a   1.000
_cell.length_b   1.000
_cell.length_c   1.000
_cell.angle_alpha   90.00
_cell.angle_beta   90.00
_cell.angle_gamma   90.00
#
_symmetry.space_group_name_H-M   'P 1'
#
loop_
_entity.id
_entity.type
_entity.pdbx_description
1 polymer ?
#
loop_
_entity_poly.entity_id
_entity_poly.type
_entity_poly.pdbx_seq_one_letter_code
_entity_poly.pdbx_strand_id
1 'polypeptide(L)'
;MVNSHWMLSDGAFEAVRVLSNPNSVIVEFGSGEGTERLTRLGKIYSIEHDENWILGHPKVEYIHAPLVAIEPLPGFNHKEWYDSKVLENNIPSECDIVIVDGPLGSIGRSGLLRHLSLFPKEVTWIIDDTNREDEACLANHISLALKLHHQKYWNFSILSLEPINPRLAKIILGASWREIRLEEDDYIRKYYPAWGVK
;
A
#
# COMPACT_ATOMS: atom_id res chain seq x y z
N MET A 1 9.66 3.08 22.17
CA MET A 1 9.31 3.81 20.94
C MET A 1 7.81 3.82 20.87
N VAL A 2 7.19 4.97 20.65
CA VAL A 2 5.76 5.03 20.35
C VAL A 2 5.61 4.39 18.98
N ASN A 3 4.88 3.27 18.86
CA ASN A 3 4.52 2.74 17.55
C ASN A 3 3.63 3.81 16.89
N SER A 4 4.16 4.55 15.91
CA SER A 4 3.30 5.35 15.06
C SER A 4 2.57 4.37 14.14
N HIS A 5 1.30 4.13 14.44
CA HIS A 5 0.41 3.31 13.61
C HIS A 5 0.07 3.94 12.24
N TRP A 6 0.81 4.98 11.86
CA TRP A 6 0.69 5.74 10.61
C TRP A 6 1.81 5.38 9.62
N MET A 7 2.76 4.54 10.03
CA MET A 7 3.78 4.02 9.15
C MET A 7 3.33 2.69 8.56
N LEU A 8 3.75 2.43 7.32
CA LEU A 8 3.66 1.11 6.69
C LEU A 8 4.04 0.02 7.71
N SER A 9 3.17 -0.97 7.83
CA SER A 9 3.34 -2.07 8.77
C SER A 9 4.70 -2.78 8.60
N ASP A 10 5.29 -3.26 9.70
CA ASP A 10 6.59 -3.94 9.65
C ASP A 10 6.53 -5.19 8.77
N GLY A 11 5.38 -5.87 8.74
CA GLY A 11 5.10 -6.97 7.82
C GLY A 11 5.12 -6.53 6.35
N ALA A 12 4.45 -5.43 6.00
CA ALA A 12 4.41 -4.90 4.64
C ALA A 12 5.79 -4.35 4.22
N PHE A 13 6.50 -3.66 5.10
CA PHE A 13 7.88 -3.21 4.85
C PHE A 13 8.81 -4.41 4.57
N GLU A 14 8.69 -5.50 5.35
CA GLU A 14 9.48 -6.70 5.11
C GLU A 14 9.14 -7.35 3.77
N ALA A 15 7.86 -7.33 3.37
CA ALA A 15 7.45 -7.79 2.05
C ALA A 15 8.14 -6.99 0.93
N VAL A 16 8.11 -5.67 1.00
CA VAL A 16 8.82 -4.81 0.04
C VAL A 16 10.32 -5.16 0.04
N ARG A 17 10.95 -5.28 1.22
CA ARG A 17 12.38 -5.56 1.36
C ARG A 17 12.82 -6.88 0.69
N VAL A 18 12.02 -7.94 0.79
CA VAL A 18 12.40 -9.25 0.24
C VAL A 18 11.98 -9.45 -1.21
N LEU A 19 11.06 -8.62 -1.71
CA LEU A 19 10.56 -8.67 -3.08
C LEU A 19 11.26 -7.63 -3.99
N SER A 20 11.87 -6.60 -3.42
CA SER A 20 12.65 -5.62 -4.16
C SER A 20 14.13 -5.99 -4.27
N ASN A 21 14.82 -5.28 -5.14
CA ASN A 21 16.27 -5.20 -5.20
C ASN A 21 16.70 -3.73 -5.32
N PRO A 22 17.99 -3.37 -5.17
CA PRO A 22 18.42 -1.98 -5.19
C PRO A 22 18.06 -1.17 -6.44
N ASN A 23 17.74 -1.83 -7.56
CA ASN A 23 17.32 -1.17 -8.80
C ASN A 23 15.80 -1.10 -8.96
N SER A 24 15.02 -1.68 -8.03
CA SER A 24 13.56 -1.68 -8.13
C SER A 24 12.99 -0.27 -8.11
N VAL A 25 11.97 -0.02 -8.93
CA VAL A 25 11.16 1.19 -8.89
C VAL A 25 9.89 0.91 -8.09
N ILE A 26 9.69 1.68 -7.04
CA ILE A 26 8.59 1.51 -6.08
C ILE A 26 7.73 2.77 -6.13
N VAL A 27 6.44 2.59 -6.39
CA VAL A 27 5.45 3.65 -6.32
C VAL A 27 4.65 3.48 -5.03
N GLU A 28 4.67 4.48 -4.17
CA GLU A 28 3.89 4.54 -2.94
C GLU A 28 2.73 5.52 -3.13
N PHE A 29 1.51 5.11 -2.78
CA PHE A 29 0.40 6.03 -2.54
C PHE A 29 0.33 6.29 -1.04
N GLY A 30 0.37 7.55 -0.64
CA GLY A 30 0.39 8.00 0.76
C GLY A 30 1.82 8.10 1.29
N SER A 31 2.31 9.33 1.46
CA SER A 31 3.62 9.54 2.05
C SER A 31 3.54 9.73 3.57
N GLY A 32 4.66 9.49 4.24
CA GLY A 32 4.76 9.72 5.67
C GLY A 32 6.19 9.64 6.17
N GLU A 33 6.34 9.64 7.49
CA GLU A 33 7.66 9.53 8.14
C GLU A 33 8.39 8.23 7.77
N GLY A 34 7.66 7.19 7.35
CA GLY A 34 8.21 5.92 6.89
C GLY A 34 8.75 5.92 5.46
N THR A 35 8.39 6.89 4.62
CA THR A 35 8.73 6.90 3.18
C THR A 35 10.24 6.92 2.96
N GLU A 36 11.02 7.65 3.78
CA GLU A 36 12.50 7.67 3.66
C GLU A 36 13.12 6.28 3.86
N ARG A 37 12.52 5.44 4.71
CA ARG A 37 13.03 4.09 4.98
C ARG A 37 12.98 3.22 3.73
N LEU A 38 12.01 3.44 2.83
CA LEU A 38 11.86 2.72 1.57
C LEU A 38 13.01 3.02 0.59
N THR A 39 13.66 4.18 0.67
CA THR A 39 14.76 4.52 -0.27
C THR A 39 16.00 3.65 -0.10
N ARG A 40 16.03 2.79 0.92
CA ARG A 40 17.06 1.75 1.11
C ARG A 40 16.81 0.52 0.24
N LEU A 41 15.61 0.40 -0.33
CA LEU A 41 15.09 -0.78 -1.00
C LEU A 41 14.97 -0.62 -2.53
N GLY A 42 15.03 0.62 -3.03
CA GLY A 42 14.87 0.96 -4.44
C GLY A 42 14.71 2.46 -4.67
N LYS A 43 14.36 2.83 -5.90
CA LYS A 43 13.97 4.20 -6.29
C LYS A 43 12.50 4.43 -5.94
N ILE A 44 12.22 5.48 -5.16
CA ILE A 44 10.88 5.72 -4.62
C ILE A 44 10.21 6.89 -5.34
N TYR A 45 9.00 6.66 -5.81
CA TYR A 45 8.04 7.68 -6.21
C TYR A 45 6.90 7.66 -5.20
N SER A 46 6.69 8.75 -4.47
CA SER A 46 5.64 8.82 -3.43
C SER A 46 4.58 9.84 -3.82
N ILE A 47 3.34 9.36 -3.94
CA ILE A 47 2.17 10.12 -4.37
C ILE A 47 1.44 10.60 -3.13
N GLU A 48 1.31 11.91 -2.98
CA GLU A 48 0.72 12.53 -1.80
C GLU A 48 -0.23 13.67 -2.18
N HIS A 49 -1.35 13.78 -1.46
CA HIS A 49 -2.38 14.78 -1.69
C HIS A 49 -2.21 16.03 -0.82
N ASP A 50 -1.71 15.84 0.40
CA ASP A 50 -1.50 16.89 1.38
C ASP A 50 -0.01 17.30 1.40
N GLU A 51 0.26 18.54 1.01
CA GLU A 51 1.61 19.10 0.94
C GLU A 51 2.37 19.01 2.28
N ASN A 52 1.65 18.93 3.41
CA ASN A 52 2.28 18.79 4.73
C ASN A 52 2.98 17.43 4.92
N TRP A 53 2.59 16.42 4.14
CA TRP A 53 3.19 15.09 4.17
C TRP A 53 4.29 14.91 3.10
N ILE A 54 4.55 15.93 2.29
CA ILE A 54 5.70 15.99 1.38
C ILE A 54 6.93 16.43 2.19
N LEU A 55 7.57 15.46 2.85
CA LEU A 55 8.65 15.71 3.81
C LEU A 55 9.99 16.12 3.17
N GLY A 56 10.09 16.14 1.83
CA GLY A 56 11.28 16.62 1.12
C GLY A 56 12.53 15.73 1.27
N HIS A 57 12.35 14.45 1.57
CA HIS A 57 13.45 13.49 1.63
C HIS A 57 14.20 13.42 0.27
N PRO A 58 15.53 13.61 0.25
CA PRO A 58 16.30 13.86 -0.99
C PRO A 58 16.39 12.66 -1.95
N LYS A 59 15.98 11.47 -1.53
CA LYS A 59 16.00 10.24 -2.33
C LYS A 59 14.60 9.76 -2.74
N VAL A 60 13.59 10.60 -2.51
CA VAL A 60 12.20 10.33 -2.84
C VAL A 60 11.76 11.32 -3.91
N GLU A 61 11.22 10.82 -5.00
CA GLU A 61 10.55 11.62 -6.01
C GLU A 61 9.09 11.81 -5.58
N TYR A 62 8.76 12.97 -5.03
CA TYR A 62 7.39 13.26 -4.62
C TYR A 62 6.54 13.70 -5.79
N ILE A 63 5.33 13.15 -5.89
CA ILE A 63 4.29 13.55 -6.83
C ILE A 63 3.13 14.10 -6.01
N HIS A 64 3.02 15.43 -5.97
CA HIS A 64 1.86 16.07 -5.34
C HIS A 64 0.64 15.94 -6.25
N ALA A 65 -0.34 15.14 -5.83
CA ALA A 65 -1.59 14.91 -6.55
C ALA A 65 -2.78 15.27 -5.65
N PRO A 66 -3.34 16.49 -5.75
CA PRO A 66 -4.50 16.89 -4.97
C PRO A 66 -5.68 15.92 -5.13
N LEU A 67 -6.52 15.81 -4.10
CA LEU A 67 -7.76 15.04 -4.20
C LEU A 67 -8.77 15.76 -5.08
N VAL A 68 -9.44 15.00 -5.95
CA VAL A 68 -10.54 15.44 -6.79
C VAL A 68 -11.74 14.54 -6.58
N ALA A 69 -12.93 15.11 -6.78
CA ALA A 69 -14.17 14.35 -6.68
C ALA A 69 -14.21 13.21 -7.71
N ILE A 70 -14.66 12.04 -7.27
CA ILE A 70 -14.91 10.88 -8.10
C ILE A 70 -16.31 10.34 -7.85
N GLU A 71 -16.88 9.71 -8.88
CA GLU A 71 -18.10 8.93 -8.69
C GLU A 71 -17.78 7.64 -7.91
N PRO A 72 -18.48 7.38 -6.79
CA PRO A 72 -18.29 6.17 -6.00
C PRO A 72 -18.40 4.91 -6.86
N LEU A 73 -17.56 3.93 -6.55
CA LEU A 73 -17.60 2.62 -7.19
C LEU A 73 -18.56 1.69 -6.44
N PRO A 74 -19.21 0.73 -7.12
CA PRO A 74 -20.01 -0.28 -6.43
C PRO A 74 -19.21 -0.97 -5.32
N GLY A 75 -19.76 -0.99 -4.11
CA GLY A 75 -19.09 -1.55 -2.94
C GLY A 75 -18.17 -0.58 -2.19
N PHE A 76 -18.07 0.68 -2.60
CA PHE A 76 -17.27 1.72 -1.94
C PHE A 76 -18.06 3.02 -1.79
N ASN A 77 -17.88 3.71 -0.67
CA ASN A 77 -18.51 5.02 -0.42
C ASN A 77 -17.55 6.20 -0.61
N HIS A 78 -16.35 5.95 -1.16
CA HIS A 78 -15.33 6.95 -1.43
C HIS A 78 -15.78 7.93 -2.52
N LYS A 79 -15.55 9.22 -2.27
CA LYS A 79 -15.99 10.32 -3.14
C LYS A 79 -14.85 11.17 -3.68
N GLU A 80 -13.63 10.92 -3.22
CA GLU A 80 -12.45 11.68 -3.62
C GLU A 80 -11.28 10.73 -3.86
N TRP A 81 -10.39 11.07 -4.78
CA TRP A 81 -9.15 10.33 -5.05
C TRP A 81 -8.12 11.28 -5.68
N TYR A 82 -6.86 10.87 -5.74
CA TYR A 82 -5.79 11.61 -6.40
C TYR A 82 -6.18 12.03 -7.83
N ASP A 83 -5.83 13.26 -8.22
CA ASP A 83 -6.03 13.76 -9.58
C ASP A 83 -5.29 12.89 -10.60
N SER A 84 -6.04 12.11 -11.38
CA SER A 84 -5.49 11.16 -12.34
C SER A 84 -4.66 11.82 -13.43
N LYS A 85 -4.94 13.08 -13.79
CA LYS A 85 -4.15 13.81 -14.79
C LYS A 85 -2.74 14.09 -14.28
N VAL A 86 -2.60 14.35 -12.99
CA VAL A 86 -1.27 14.49 -12.39
C VAL A 86 -0.54 13.15 -12.45
N LEU A 87 -1.22 12.06 -12.10
CA LEU A 87 -0.63 10.72 -12.12
C LEU A 87 -0.19 10.30 -13.52
N GLU A 88 -1.05 10.48 -14.53
CA GLU A 88 -0.79 10.14 -15.94
C GLU A 88 0.47 10.83 -16.49
N ASN A 89 0.81 12.02 -15.99
CA ASN A 89 1.96 12.80 -16.45
C ASN A 89 3.25 12.54 -15.65
N ASN A 90 3.17 11.96 -14.45
CA ASN A 90 4.29 11.93 -13.51
C ASN A 90 4.64 10.53 -12.99
N ILE A 91 3.75 9.54 -13.10
CA ILE A 91 4.06 8.16 -12.71
C ILE A 91 5.17 7.61 -13.63
N PRO A 92 6.16 6.90 -13.07
CA PRO A 92 7.21 6.28 -13.87
C PRO A 92 6.66 5.19 -14.79
N SER A 93 7.20 5.09 -16.01
CA SER A 93 6.82 4.04 -16.98
C SER A 93 7.25 2.64 -16.55
N GLU A 94 8.27 2.55 -15.70
CA GLU A 94 8.74 1.32 -15.08
C GLU A 94 8.32 1.33 -13.61
N CYS A 95 7.79 0.20 -13.15
CA CYS A 95 7.38 0.01 -11.77
C CYS A 95 7.41 -1.48 -11.46
N ASP A 96 8.06 -1.85 -10.36
CA ASP A 96 8.13 -3.24 -9.89
C ASP A 96 7.15 -3.48 -8.74
N ILE A 97 6.97 -2.47 -7.88
CA ILE A 97 6.14 -2.57 -6.68
C ILE A 97 5.25 -1.32 -6.55
N VAL A 98 3.95 -1.54 -6.31
CA VAL A 98 3.01 -0.49 -5.90
C VAL A 98 2.60 -0.74 -4.45
N ILE A 99 2.78 0.25 -3.59
CA ILE A 99 2.31 0.26 -2.20
C ILE A 99 1.06 1.15 -2.16
N VAL A 100 -0.05 0.60 -1.68
CA VAL A 100 -1.31 1.32 -1.51
C VAL A 100 -1.55 1.55 -0.02
N ASP A 101 -1.11 2.71 0.45
CA ASP A 101 -1.31 3.19 1.82
C ASP A 101 -1.97 4.59 1.87
N GLY A 102 -2.45 5.07 0.73
CA GLY A 102 -2.92 6.44 0.54
C GLY A 102 -4.03 6.55 -0.51
N PRO A 103 -4.90 7.58 -0.40
CA PRO A 103 -5.03 8.46 0.75
C PRO A 103 -5.63 7.65 1.90
N LEU A 104 -6.03 8.29 2.98
CA LEU A 104 -6.70 7.60 4.09
C LEU A 104 -7.83 6.71 3.57
N GLY A 105 -7.97 5.52 4.17
CA GLY A 105 -8.97 4.52 3.76
C GLY A 105 -10.36 5.13 3.60
N SER A 106 -10.78 5.97 4.55
CA SER A 106 -12.07 6.67 4.56
C SER A 106 -12.30 7.67 3.42
N ILE A 107 -11.26 8.07 2.69
CA ILE A 107 -11.34 9.07 1.63
C ILE A 107 -11.61 8.39 0.29
N GLY A 108 -10.72 7.48 -0.11
CA GLY A 108 -10.46 7.37 -1.54
C GLY A 108 -9.84 6.12 -2.13
N ARG A 109 -9.29 5.16 -1.36
CA ARG A 109 -8.39 4.12 -1.92
C ARG A 109 -8.94 3.35 -3.13
N SER A 110 -10.27 3.25 -3.24
CA SER A 110 -10.95 2.62 -4.39
C SER A 110 -10.81 3.36 -5.72
N GLY A 111 -10.52 4.66 -5.74
CA GLY A 111 -10.32 5.43 -6.97
C GLY A 111 -9.24 4.82 -7.86
N LEU A 112 -8.24 4.17 -7.26
CA LEU A 112 -7.21 3.39 -7.94
C LEU A 112 -7.76 2.38 -8.95
N LEU A 113 -8.93 1.78 -8.69
CA LEU A 113 -9.54 0.76 -9.57
C LEU A 113 -9.84 1.28 -10.98
N ARG A 114 -10.02 2.60 -11.16
CA ARG A 114 -10.23 3.22 -12.47
C ARG A 114 -8.93 3.44 -13.25
N HIS A 115 -7.78 3.33 -12.58
CA HIS A 115 -6.47 3.74 -13.08
C HIS A 115 -5.42 2.63 -12.99
N LEU A 116 -5.84 1.36 -12.84
CA LEU A 116 -4.91 0.22 -12.80
C LEU A 116 -4.03 0.11 -14.07
N SER A 117 -4.51 0.63 -15.20
CA SER A 117 -3.75 0.65 -16.47
C SER A 117 -2.57 1.64 -16.48
N LEU A 118 -2.42 2.49 -15.47
CA LEU A 118 -1.23 3.34 -15.32
C LEU A 118 0.03 2.52 -15.01
N PHE A 119 -0.15 1.28 -14.54
CA PHE A 119 0.94 0.44 -14.07
C PHE A 119 1.25 -0.70 -15.06
N PRO A 120 2.53 -1.11 -15.16
CA PRO A 120 2.91 -2.31 -15.91
C PRO A 120 2.19 -3.57 -15.40
N LYS A 121 2.05 -4.58 -16.28
CA LYS A 121 1.35 -5.83 -15.95
C LYS A 121 2.05 -6.67 -14.88
N GLU A 122 3.37 -6.58 -14.79
CA GLU A 122 4.21 -7.43 -13.92
C GLU A 122 4.49 -6.81 -12.54
N VAL A 123 3.70 -5.80 -12.16
CA VAL A 123 3.80 -5.14 -10.85
C VAL A 123 3.33 -6.06 -9.73
N THR A 124 4.09 -6.04 -8.62
CA THR A 124 3.64 -6.57 -7.33
C THR A 124 2.93 -5.49 -6.53
N TRP A 125 1.75 -5.77 -6.01
CA TRP A 125 0.96 -4.83 -5.23
C TRP A 125 1.02 -5.18 -3.75
N ILE A 126 1.28 -4.20 -2.90
CA ILE A 126 1.19 -4.29 -1.45
C ILE A 126 0.04 -3.38 -1.03
N ILE A 127 -1.06 -3.98 -0.56
CA ILE A 127 -2.23 -3.23 -0.08
C ILE A 127 -2.17 -3.25 1.44
N ASP A 128 -1.96 -2.10 2.07
CA ASP A 128 -1.90 -2.01 3.54
C ASP A 128 -3.30 -1.95 4.16
N ASP A 129 -3.37 -2.22 5.46
CA ASP A 129 -4.61 -2.24 6.26
C ASP A 129 -5.75 -3.14 5.75
N THR A 130 -5.45 -4.24 5.05
CA THR A 130 -6.45 -5.20 4.51
C THR A 130 -7.18 -6.05 5.55
N ASN A 131 -6.99 -5.77 6.83
CA ASN A 131 -7.88 -6.21 7.90
C ASN A 131 -9.13 -5.33 8.03
N ARG A 132 -9.14 -4.14 7.42
CA ARG A 132 -10.32 -3.30 7.20
C ARG A 132 -11.08 -3.77 5.96
N GLU A 133 -12.40 -3.63 5.99
CA GLU A 133 -13.30 -4.19 4.98
C GLU A 133 -13.09 -3.57 3.59
N ASP A 134 -12.97 -2.24 3.52
CA ASP A 134 -12.80 -1.53 2.25
C ASP A 134 -11.45 -1.87 1.59
N GLU A 135 -10.35 -1.91 2.35
CA GLU A 135 -9.04 -2.31 1.86
C GLU A 135 -8.99 -3.79 1.44
N ALA A 136 -9.63 -4.68 2.21
CA ALA A 136 -9.77 -6.09 1.83
C ALA A 136 -10.56 -6.24 0.52
N CYS A 137 -11.64 -5.47 0.38
CA CYS A 137 -12.48 -5.42 -0.80
C CYS A 137 -11.69 -4.88 -2.01
N LEU A 138 -10.91 -3.82 -1.81
CA LEU A 138 -10.02 -3.24 -2.81
C LEU A 138 -8.99 -4.26 -3.32
N ALA A 139 -8.30 -4.94 -2.40
CA ALA A 139 -7.33 -5.97 -2.76
C ALA A 139 -7.95 -7.10 -3.61
N ASN A 140 -9.16 -7.56 -3.24
CA ASN A 140 -9.88 -8.56 -4.03
C ASN A 140 -10.22 -8.02 -5.44
N HIS A 141 -10.69 -6.78 -5.56
CA HIS A 141 -11.03 -6.17 -6.85
C HIS A 141 -9.80 -6.06 -7.76
N ILE A 142 -8.66 -5.59 -7.23
CA ILE A 142 -7.40 -5.49 -7.99
C ILE A 142 -6.95 -6.90 -8.44
N SER A 143 -6.95 -7.88 -7.53
CA SER A 143 -6.57 -9.26 -7.85
C SER A 143 -7.43 -9.84 -8.97
N LEU A 144 -8.75 -9.64 -8.93
CA LEU A 144 -9.65 -10.15 -9.97
C LEU A 144 -9.48 -9.40 -11.30
N ALA A 145 -9.38 -8.06 -11.26
CA ALA A 145 -9.24 -7.24 -12.46
C ALA A 145 -7.95 -7.54 -13.22
N LEU A 146 -6.85 -7.77 -12.49
CA LEU A 146 -5.52 -8.00 -13.04
C LEU A 146 -5.13 -9.50 -13.11
N LYS A 147 -6.00 -10.40 -12.63
CA LYS A 147 -5.78 -11.86 -12.57
C LYS A 147 -4.53 -12.25 -11.77
N LEU A 148 -4.35 -11.61 -10.62
CA LEU A 148 -3.19 -11.80 -9.75
C LEU A 148 -3.48 -12.82 -8.65
N HIS A 149 -2.46 -13.54 -8.22
CA HIS A 149 -2.49 -14.31 -6.98
C HIS A 149 -2.62 -13.36 -5.79
N HIS A 150 -3.54 -13.67 -4.87
CA HIS A 150 -3.77 -12.90 -3.66
C HIS A 150 -3.27 -13.68 -2.45
N GLN A 151 -2.25 -13.16 -1.78
CA GLN A 151 -1.74 -13.69 -0.51
C GLN A 151 -2.01 -12.69 0.63
N LYS A 152 -2.79 -13.13 1.62
CA LYS A 152 -3.14 -12.32 2.79
C LYS A 152 -2.19 -12.57 3.95
N TYR A 153 -1.82 -11.48 4.62
CA TYR A 153 -1.10 -11.45 5.89
C TYR A 153 -1.99 -10.76 6.94
N TRP A 154 -1.48 -10.54 8.16
CA TRP A 154 -2.34 -10.11 9.27
C TRP A 154 -3.09 -8.79 8.98
N ASN A 155 -2.39 -7.78 8.46
CA ASN A 155 -2.94 -6.45 8.17
C ASN A 155 -2.66 -5.97 6.75
N PHE A 156 -2.02 -6.74 5.88
CA PHE A 156 -1.77 -6.34 4.49
C PHE A 156 -1.93 -7.52 3.55
N SER A 157 -2.05 -7.22 2.26
CA SER A 157 -2.13 -8.22 1.20
C SER A 157 -1.05 -7.98 0.15
N ILE A 158 -0.53 -9.08 -0.39
CA ILE A 158 0.35 -9.08 -1.56
C ILE A 158 -0.43 -9.62 -2.74
N LEU A 159 -0.43 -8.87 -3.85
CA LEU A 159 -0.99 -9.30 -5.13
C LEU A 159 0.13 -9.39 -6.17
N SER A 160 0.30 -10.55 -6.79
CA SER A 160 1.40 -10.78 -7.74
C SER A 160 1.00 -11.70 -8.88
N LEU A 161 1.67 -11.57 -10.03
CA LEU A 161 1.38 -12.40 -11.21
C LEU A 161 1.66 -13.88 -10.96
N GLU A 162 2.70 -14.16 -10.18
CA GLU A 162 3.09 -15.51 -9.74
C GLU A 162 3.01 -15.61 -8.22
N PRO A 163 2.76 -16.80 -7.64
CA PRO A 163 2.78 -16.98 -6.20
C PRO A 163 4.13 -16.61 -5.59
N ILE A 164 4.12 -15.97 -4.43
CA ILE A 164 5.35 -15.63 -3.71
C ILE A 164 6.12 -16.90 -3.35
N ASN A 165 7.44 -16.88 -3.59
CA ASN A 165 8.31 -18.00 -3.26
C ASN A 165 8.10 -18.46 -1.81
N PRO A 166 7.92 -19.76 -1.52
CA PRO A 166 7.61 -20.24 -0.17
C PRO A 166 8.63 -19.86 0.91
N ARG A 167 9.91 -19.68 0.54
CA ARG A 167 10.94 -19.22 1.49
C ARG A 167 10.74 -17.75 1.84
N LEU A 168 10.49 -16.89 0.84
CA LEU A 168 10.20 -15.47 1.06
C LEU A 168 8.89 -15.29 1.80
N ALA A 169 7.83 -16.03 1.42
CA ALA A 169 6.55 -16.01 2.09
C ALA A 169 6.66 -16.32 3.59
N LYS A 170 7.55 -17.26 3.98
CA LYS A 170 7.83 -17.55 5.41
C LYS A 170 8.52 -16.41 6.14
N ILE A 171 9.43 -15.68 5.48
CA ILE A 171 10.10 -14.51 6.06
C ILE A 171 9.06 -13.41 6.34
N ILE A 172 8.24 -13.10 5.34
CA ILE A 172 7.17 -12.10 5.41
C ILE A 172 6.16 -12.48 6.50
N LEU A 173 5.70 -13.73 6.49
CA LEU A 173 4.79 -14.26 7.50
C LEU A 173 5.40 -14.14 8.91
N GLY A 174 6.69 -14.42 9.05
CA GLY A 174 7.41 -14.26 10.31
C GLY A 174 7.43 -12.81 10.82
N ALA A 175 7.60 -11.82 9.94
CA ALA A 175 7.52 -10.41 10.31
C ALA A 175 6.09 -10.00 10.70
N SER A 176 5.11 -10.36 9.88
CA SER A 176 3.69 -10.11 10.15
C SER A 176 3.24 -10.71 11.49
N TRP A 177 3.69 -11.93 11.83
CA TRP A 177 3.41 -12.55 13.13
C TRP A 177 4.12 -11.91 14.32
N ARG A 178 5.28 -11.28 14.12
CA ARG A 178 5.97 -10.57 15.20
C ARG A 178 5.23 -9.28 15.51
N GLU A 179 4.86 -8.54 14.48
CA GLU A 179 4.09 -7.31 14.59
C GLU A 179 2.76 -7.55 15.32
N ILE A 180 1.92 -8.46 14.83
CA ILE A 180 0.66 -8.82 15.53
C ILE A 180 0.92 -9.47 16.89
N ARG A 181 2.12 -9.83 17.32
CA ARG A 181 2.33 -10.27 18.72
C ARG A 181 2.64 -9.10 19.65
N LEU A 182 3.23 -8.05 19.11
CA LEU A 182 3.61 -6.85 19.85
C LEU A 182 2.48 -5.82 19.93
N GLU A 183 1.49 -5.90 19.04
CA GLU A 183 0.33 -4.99 19.06
C GLU A 183 -0.49 -5.06 20.35
N GLU A 184 -1.09 -3.95 20.77
CA GLU A 184 -1.94 -3.95 21.96
C GLU A 184 -3.35 -4.46 21.64
N ASP A 185 -3.91 -5.27 22.54
CA ASP A 185 -5.26 -5.82 22.39
C ASP A 185 -6.33 -4.73 22.26
N ASP A 186 -6.14 -3.60 22.94
CA ASP A 186 -7.06 -2.45 22.86
C ASP A 186 -6.96 -1.75 21.52
N TYR A 187 -5.76 -1.68 20.94
CA TYR A 187 -5.57 -1.18 19.57
C TYR A 187 -6.28 -2.09 18.56
N ILE A 188 -6.08 -3.41 18.66
CA ILE A 188 -6.75 -4.38 17.77
C ILE A 188 -8.26 -4.31 17.94
N ARG A 189 -8.78 -4.25 19.17
CA ARG A 189 -10.23 -4.11 19.40
C ARG A 189 -10.80 -2.83 18.81
N LYS A 190 -10.06 -1.72 18.91
CA LYS A 190 -10.53 -0.41 18.44
C LYS A 190 -10.56 -0.33 16.92
N TYR A 191 -9.51 -0.77 16.24
CA TYR A 191 -9.35 -0.55 14.80
C TYR A 191 -9.66 -1.80 13.96
N TYR A 192 -9.60 -2.99 14.55
CA TYR A 192 -9.79 -4.29 13.88
C TYR A 192 -10.73 -5.23 14.65
N PRO A 193 -11.95 -4.78 15.01
CA PRO A 193 -12.83 -5.50 15.93
C PRO A 193 -13.22 -6.92 15.47
N ALA A 194 -13.17 -7.20 14.16
CA ALA A 194 -13.48 -8.51 13.59
C ALA A 194 -12.43 -9.60 13.92
N TRP A 195 -11.21 -9.22 14.30
CA TRP A 195 -10.10 -10.16 14.54
C TRP A 195 -10.02 -10.66 15.99
N GLY A 196 -10.83 -10.11 16.90
CA GLY A 196 -10.84 -10.53 18.30
C GLY A 196 -9.58 -10.15 19.09
N VAL A 197 -9.46 -10.69 20.30
CA VAL A 197 -8.31 -10.49 21.22
C VAL A 197 -7.37 -11.69 21.06
N LYS A 198 -6.06 -11.48 21.26
CA LYS A 198 -5.05 -12.55 21.15
C LYS A 198 -5.14 -13.61 22.24
#